data_AF-H8WFJ4-F1
#
_entry.id   AF-H8WFJ4-F1
#
_cell.length_a   1.000
_cell.length_b   1.000
_cell.length_c   1.000
_cell.angle_alpha   90.00
_cell.angle_beta   90.00
_cell.angle_gamma   90.00
#
_symmetry.space_group_name_H-M   'P 1'
#
loop_
_entity.id
_entity.type
_entity.pdbx_description
1 polymer ?
#
loop_
_entity_poly.entity_id
_entity_poly.type
_entity_poly.pdbx_seq_one_letter_code
_entity_poly.pdbx_strand_id
1 'polypeptide(L)'
;LYEQAIKYEKGSFITSTGALATLSGAKTGRSPRDKRVVKDEAAAQELWWGKGSPNIEMDEHTFLTNRERAVDYLNSLDKVFVNDQFLNWDPENRIKVRIISARAYHSLFMHNMCIRPTDEELESFGTPDFTIYNAGQFPCNRYTHYMTSSTSVDINLARREMVILGTQYAGEMKKGLFGVMHYLMPRRGILSLHSGCNMA
;
A
#
# COMPACT_ATOMS: atom_id res chain seq x y z
N LEU A 1 -16.86 -7.68 3.75
CA LEU A 1 -16.20 -6.34 3.71
C LEU A 1 -17.21 -5.20 3.61
N TYR A 2 -18.12 -5.24 2.62
CA TYR A 2 -19.18 -4.24 2.46
C TYR A 2 -19.99 -3.97 3.75
N GLU A 3 -20.57 -5.01 4.34
CA GLU A 3 -21.32 -4.92 5.61
C GLU A 3 -20.46 -4.41 6.77
N GLN A 4 -19.18 -4.80 6.81
CA GLN A 4 -18.26 -4.38 7.85
C GLN A 4 -18.01 -2.86 7.78
N ALA A 5 -17.83 -2.32 6.57
CA ALA A 5 -17.69 -0.88 6.37
C ALA A 5 -18.97 -0.14 6.79
N ILE A 6 -20.15 -0.59 6.35
CA ILE A 6 -21.42 0.06 6.71
C ILE A 6 -21.69 0.01 8.22
N LYS A 7 -21.40 -1.12 8.88
CA LYS A 7 -21.71 -1.30 10.30
C LYS A 7 -20.74 -0.60 11.24
N TYR A 8 -19.45 -0.55 10.89
CA TYR A 8 -18.40 -0.14 11.83
C TYR A 8 -17.61 1.10 11.40
N GLU A 9 -17.65 1.51 10.13
CA GLU A 9 -16.92 2.68 9.66
C GLU A 9 -17.84 3.89 9.46
N LYS A 10 -17.78 4.83 10.40
CA LYS A 10 -18.49 6.10 10.29
C LYS A 10 -18.15 6.82 8.98
N GLY A 11 -19.17 7.37 8.31
CA GLY A 11 -19.00 8.02 7.01
C GLY A 11 -18.95 7.05 5.83
N SER A 12 -19.40 5.80 6.02
CA SER A 12 -19.69 4.86 4.94
C SER A 12 -21.19 4.80 4.67
N PHE A 13 -21.58 4.80 3.40
CA PHE A 13 -22.96 4.84 2.95
C PHE A 13 -23.18 3.88 1.79
N ILE A 14 -24.43 3.47 1.59
CA ILE A 14 -24.87 2.74 0.41
C ILE A 14 -25.47 3.76 -0.56
N THR A 15 -24.95 3.82 -1.79
CA THR A 15 -25.56 4.64 -2.84
C THR A 15 -26.86 4.01 -3.34
N SER A 16 -27.69 4.79 -4.05
CA SER A 16 -28.91 4.27 -4.68
C SER A 16 -28.65 3.12 -5.68
N THR A 17 -27.43 2.99 -6.19
CA THR A 17 -26.99 1.91 -7.08
C THR A 17 -26.31 0.74 -6.35
N GLY A 18 -26.29 0.76 -5.02
CA GLY A 18 -25.70 -0.31 -4.20
C GLY A 18 -24.20 -0.20 -3.97
N ALA A 19 -23.52 0.83 -4.51
CA ALA A 19 -22.09 1.01 -4.30
C ALA A 19 -21.80 1.47 -2.85
N LEU A 20 -20.64 1.06 -2.33
CA LEU A 20 -20.13 1.57 -1.06
C LEU A 20 -19.49 2.94 -1.28
N ALA A 21 -20.10 4.00 -0.77
CA ALA A 21 -19.52 5.34 -0.71
C ALA A 21 -18.82 5.54 0.65
N THR A 22 -17.59 6.06 0.65
CA THR A 22 -16.80 6.27 1.88
C THR A 22 -16.04 7.60 1.84
N LEU A 23 -15.59 8.05 3.01
CA LEU A 23 -14.71 9.21 3.14
C LEU A 23 -13.27 8.79 3.49
N SER A 24 -12.28 9.40 2.83
CA SER A 24 -10.85 9.20 3.11
C SER A 24 -10.28 10.15 4.18
N GLY A 25 -11.15 10.83 4.93
CA GLY A 25 -10.77 11.78 5.98
C GLY A 25 -10.07 13.01 5.42
N ALA A 26 -9.03 13.49 6.12
CA ALA A 26 -8.34 14.73 5.78
C ALA A 26 -7.59 14.70 4.44
N LYS A 27 -7.18 13.51 3.96
CA LYS A 27 -6.45 13.36 2.70
C LYS A 27 -7.40 12.82 1.64
N THR A 28 -7.74 13.65 0.67
CA THR A 28 -8.62 13.32 -0.48
C THR A 28 -7.83 12.96 -1.75
N GLY A 29 -6.50 12.96 -1.65
CA GLY A 29 -5.58 12.61 -2.71
C GLY A 29 -4.24 12.13 -2.15
N ARG A 30 -3.30 11.88 -3.06
CA ARG A 30 -1.95 11.44 -2.67
C ARG A 30 -1.21 12.51 -1.89
N SER A 31 -0.22 12.08 -1.10
CA SER A 31 0.73 12.92 -0.39
C SER A 31 2.17 12.70 -0.89
N PRO A 32 2.54 13.14 -2.12
CA PRO A 32 3.85 12.86 -2.69
C PRO A 32 5.04 13.35 -1.85
N ARG A 33 4.86 14.45 -1.11
CA ARG A 33 5.90 15.00 -0.21
C ARG A 33 6.10 14.18 1.06
N ASP A 34 5.17 13.30 1.39
CA ASP A 34 5.21 12.41 2.56
C ASP A 34 5.61 10.96 2.18
N LYS A 35 5.85 10.69 0.87
CA LYS A 35 6.40 9.41 0.43
C LYS A 35 7.87 9.30 0.82
N ARG A 36 8.29 8.15 1.32
CA ARG A 36 9.68 7.84 1.67
C ARG A 36 10.08 6.47 1.13
N VAL A 37 11.34 6.30 0.77
CA VAL A 37 11.92 5.02 0.33
C VAL A 37 13.21 4.80 1.09
N VAL A 38 13.36 3.63 1.70
CA VAL A 38 14.59 3.25 2.40
C VAL A 38 15.75 3.21 1.39
N LYS A 39 16.84 3.90 1.72
CA LYS A 39 18.04 3.98 0.89
C LYS A 39 19.15 3.10 1.47
N ASP A 40 19.01 1.80 1.24
CA ASP A 40 20.09 0.83 1.44
C ASP A 40 21.11 0.88 0.27
N GLU A 41 22.15 0.05 0.34
CA GLU A 41 23.22 0.02 -0.67
C GLU A 41 22.68 -0.27 -2.09
N ALA A 42 21.73 -1.20 -2.23
CA ALA A 42 21.16 -1.56 -3.53
C ALA A 42 20.25 -0.43 -4.05
N ALA A 43 19.35 0.07 -3.22
CA ALA A 43 18.44 1.15 -3.56
C ALA A 43 19.19 2.46 -3.89
N ALA A 44 20.33 2.72 -3.25
CA ALA A 44 21.18 3.87 -3.54
C ALA A 44 21.70 3.86 -4.99
N GLN A 45 21.99 2.67 -5.53
CA GLN A 45 22.51 2.50 -6.89
C GLN A 45 21.39 2.34 -7.94
N GLU A 46 20.30 1.68 -7.57
CA GLU A 46 19.25 1.27 -8.52
C GLU A 46 18.13 2.30 -8.67
N LEU A 47 17.88 3.14 -7.66
CA LEU A 47 16.77 4.10 -7.70
C LEU A 47 17.21 5.50 -8.14
N TRP A 48 16.27 6.19 -8.80
CA TRP A 48 16.42 7.61 -9.10
C TRP A 48 16.18 8.43 -7.83
N TRP A 49 17.18 9.19 -7.36
CA TRP A 49 17.11 10.06 -6.17
C TRP A 49 17.19 11.57 -6.47
N GLY A 50 17.51 11.94 -7.71
CA GLY A 50 17.80 13.33 -8.09
C GLY A 50 16.59 14.24 -8.24
N LYS A 51 16.83 15.48 -8.65
CA LYS A 51 15.77 16.48 -8.89
C LYS A 51 14.68 15.93 -9.81
N GLY A 52 13.43 16.06 -9.38
CA GLY A 52 12.26 15.56 -10.10
C GLY A 52 11.87 14.11 -9.75
N SER A 53 12.70 13.40 -8.99
CA SER A 53 12.37 12.06 -8.53
C SER A 53 11.17 12.06 -7.57
N PRO A 54 10.28 11.08 -7.67
CA PRO A 54 9.26 10.83 -6.66
C PRO A 54 9.78 10.05 -5.45
N ASN A 55 11.08 9.73 -5.39
CA ASN A 55 11.70 9.01 -4.28
C ASN A 55 12.40 10.00 -3.36
N ILE A 56 11.98 10.01 -2.09
CA ILE A 56 12.60 10.80 -1.02
C ILE A 56 13.20 9.79 -0.05
N GLU A 57 14.47 9.95 0.27
CA GLU A 57 15.21 8.97 1.07
C GLU A 57 14.77 8.91 2.53
N MET A 58 15.04 7.76 3.14
CA MET A 58 14.90 7.48 4.57
C MET A 58 15.90 6.38 4.94
N ASP A 59 16.32 6.34 6.20
CA ASP A 59 17.10 5.24 6.76
C ASP A 59 16.21 4.05 7.21
N GLU A 60 16.81 2.87 7.39
CA GLU A 60 16.06 1.67 7.80
C GLU A 60 15.50 1.80 9.23
N HIS A 61 16.22 2.45 10.14
CA HIS A 61 15.80 2.59 11.55
C HIS A 61 14.48 3.37 11.68
N THR A 62 14.37 4.46 10.93
CA THR A 62 13.18 5.30 10.82
C THR A 62 12.02 4.51 10.22
N PHE A 63 12.28 3.73 9.16
CA PHE A 63 11.27 2.84 8.59
C PHE A 63 10.75 1.83 9.61
N LEU A 64 11.65 1.18 10.35
CA LEU A 64 11.29 0.22 11.39
C LEU A 64 10.48 0.87 12.51
N THR A 65 10.81 2.10 12.91
CA THR A 65 10.05 2.88 13.89
C THR A 65 8.60 3.11 13.43
N ASN A 66 8.41 3.52 12.18
CA ASN A 66 7.07 3.70 11.61
C ASN A 66 6.35 2.36 11.41
N ARG A 67 7.07 1.31 11.03
CA ARG A 67 6.53 -0.05 10.89
C ARG A 67 6.01 -0.59 12.22
N GLU A 68 6.81 -0.50 13.29
CA GLU A 68 6.39 -0.88 14.65
C GLU A 68 5.15 -0.09 15.08
N ARG A 69 5.16 1.23 14.89
CA ARG A 69 4.01 2.08 15.17
C ARG A 69 2.75 1.66 14.42
N ALA A 70 2.87 1.27 13.16
CA ALA A 70 1.75 0.78 12.35
C ALA A 70 1.25 -0.59 12.86
N VAL A 71 2.16 -1.50 13.18
CA VAL A 71 1.85 -2.83 13.70
C VAL A 71 1.19 -2.73 15.08
N ASP A 72 1.71 -1.90 15.98
CA ASP A 72 1.13 -1.67 17.31
C ASP A 72 -0.29 -1.10 17.21
N TYR A 73 -0.49 -0.13 16.33
CA TYR A 73 -1.83 0.40 16.06
C TYR A 73 -2.76 -0.71 15.55
N LEU A 74 -2.34 -1.46 14.54
CA LEU A 74 -3.16 -2.54 13.97
C LEU A 74 -3.49 -3.62 15.01
N ASN A 75 -2.54 -3.99 15.87
CA ASN A 75 -2.74 -4.95 16.97
C ASN A 75 -3.61 -4.41 18.10
N SER A 76 -3.73 -3.08 18.23
CA SER A 76 -4.62 -2.45 19.21
C SER A 76 -6.09 -2.43 18.79
N LEU A 77 -6.39 -2.77 17.53
CA LEU A 77 -7.76 -2.81 17.01
C LEU A 77 -8.44 -4.14 17.34
N ASP A 78 -9.74 -4.09 17.63
CA ASP A 78 -10.57 -5.30 17.79
C ASP A 78 -10.57 -6.18 16.53
N LYS A 79 -10.29 -5.58 15.37
CA LYS A 79 -10.32 -6.25 14.07
C LYS A 79 -9.36 -5.58 13.10
N VAL A 80 -8.68 -6.43 12.33
CA VAL A 80 -7.92 -6.06 11.14
C VAL A 80 -8.43 -6.83 9.93
N PHE A 81 -8.22 -6.28 8.74
CA PHE A 81 -8.59 -6.92 7.48
C PHE A 81 -7.33 -7.29 6.71
N VAL A 82 -7.19 -8.57 6.40
CA VAL A 82 -6.07 -9.11 5.63
C VAL A 82 -6.61 -9.67 4.32
N ASN A 83 -6.04 -9.27 3.20
CA ASN A 83 -6.29 -9.89 1.91
C ASN A 83 -4.99 -10.15 1.14
N ASP A 84 -4.87 -11.41 0.72
CA ASP A 84 -3.82 -11.89 -0.15
C ASP A 84 -4.30 -11.78 -1.60
N GLN A 85 -3.48 -11.16 -2.45
CA GLN A 85 -3.81 -10.83 -3.83
C GLN A 85 -2.60 -11.00 -4.74
N PHE A 86 -2.82 -11.02 -6.05
CA PHE A 86 -1.76 -10.98 -7.06
C PHE A 86 -1.68 -9.61 -7.74
N LEU A 87 -0.46 -9.27 -8.16
CA LEU A 87 -0.19 -8.27 -9.20
C LEU A 87 0.34 -8.96 -10.44
N ASN A 88 0.09 -8.35 -11.59
CA ASN A 88 0.44 -8.85 -12.92
C ASN A 88 -0.37 -10.09 -13.34
N TRP A 89 -0.99 -10.02 -14.52
CA TRP A 89 -1.82 -11.13 -15.04
C TRP A 89 -0.97 -12.28 -15.58
N ASP A 90 0.26 -12.00 -16.01
CA ASP A 90 1.22 -13.01 -16.47
C ASP A 90 1.68 -13.90 -15.29
N PRO A 91 1.36 -15.21 -15.29
CA PRO A 91 1.69 -16.12 -14.19
C PRO A 91 3.19 -16.18 -13.85
N GLU A 92 4.09 -16.06 -14.83
CA GLU A 92 5.54 -16.11 -14.60
C GLU A 92 6.04 -14.85 -13.89
N ASN A 93 5.30 -13.75 -14.04
CA ASN A 93 5.65 -12.45 -13.49
C ASN A 93 4.69 -11.96 -12.42
N ARG A 94 3.87 -12.86 -11.86
CA ARG A 94 3.01 -12.58 -10.72
C ARG A 94 3.82 -12.18 -9.51
N ILE A 95 3.28 -11.23 -8.75
CA ILE A 95 3.80 -10.83 -7.43
C ILE A 95 2.70 -11.07 -6.41
N LYS A 96 2.98 -11.87 -5.39
CA LYS A 96 2.08 -12.09 -4.26
C LYS A 96 2.12 -10.90 -3.32
N VAL A 97 0.98 -10.29 -3.06
CA VAL A 97 0.88 -9.15 -2.15
C VAL A 97 -0.09 -9.43 -1.02
N ARG A 98 0.35 -9.16 0.22
CA ARG A 98 -0.51 -9.20 1.40
C ARG A 98 -0.82 -7.78 1.84
N ILE A 99 -2.09 -7.44 1.92
CA ILE A 99 -2.52 -6.13 2.40
C ILE A 99 -3.17 -6.33 3.76
N ILE A 100 -2.62 -5.66 4.77
CA ILE A 100 -3.14 -5.61 6.13
C ILE A 100 -3.67 -4.20 6.34
N SER A 101 -4.94 -4.05 6.71
CA SER A 101 -5.59 -2.74 6.81
C SER A 101 -6.52 -2.62 8.01
N ALA A 102 -6.57 -1.42 8.59
CA ALA A 102 -7.47 -1.08 9.68
C ALA A 102 -8.95 -0.96 9.25
N ARG A 103 -9.20 -0.67 7.96
CA ARG A 103 -10.55 -0.41 7.42
C ARG A 103 -10.96 -1.47 6.40
N ALA A 104 -12.18 -1.97 6.51
CA ALA A 104 -12.83 -2.82 5.52
C ALA A 104 -12.93 -2.14 4.15
N TYR A 105 -13.14 -0.82 4.11
CA TYR A 105 -13.06 -0.02 2.87
C TYR A 105 -11.74 -0.22 2.12
N HIS A 106 -10.61 -0.16 2.84
CA HIS A 106 -9.28 -0.30 2.24
C HIS A 106 -9.04 -1.71 1.71
N SER A 107 -9.43 -2.72 2.48
CA SER A 107 -9.37 -4.11 2.02
C SER A 107 -10.26 -4.34 0.79
N LEU A 108 -11.50 -3.81 0.78
CA LEU A 108 -12.41 -3.92 -0.37
C LEU A 108 -11.87 -3.20 -1.61
N PHE A 109 -11.26 -2.03 -1.41
CA PHE A 109 -10.60 -1.30 -2.49
C PHE A 109 -9.49 -2.15 -3.13
N MET A 110 -8.62 -2.76 -2.32
CA MET A 110 -7.53 -3.60 -2.85
C MET A 110 -8.05 -4.90 -3.47
N HIS A 111 -9.12 -5.49 -2.92
CA HIS A 111 -9.82 -6.61 -3.52
C HIS A 111 -10.36 -6.26 -4.94
N ASN A 112 -10.81 -5.03 -5.16
CA ASN A 112 -11.25 -4.60 -6.49
C ASN A 112 -10.09 -4.23 -7.44
N MET A 113 -8.98 -3.73 -6.89
CA MET A 113 -7.88 -3.18 -7.69
C MET A 113 -6.81 -4.21 -8.07
N CYS A 114 -6.65 -5.27 -7.28
CA CYS A 114 -5.68 -6.34 -7.52
C CYS A 114 -6.34 -7.55 -8.19
N ILE A 115 -5.53 -8.53 -8.57
CA ILE A 115 -6.01 -9.79 -9.13
C ILE A 115 -6.33 -10.71 -7.97
N ARG A 116 -7.55 -11.26 -8.00
CA ARG A 116 -8.09 -12.11 -6.95
C ARG A 116 -7.56 -13.53 -7.13
N PRO A 117 -6.91 -14.11 -6.12
CA PRO A 117 -6.57 -15.51 -6.15
C PRO A 117 -7.86 -16.36 -6.11
N THR A 118 -7.80 -17.57 -6.66
CA THR A 118 -8.82 -18.60 -6.41
C THR A 118 -8.71 -19.13 -4.98
N ASP A 119 -9.71 -19.88 -4.51
CA ASP A 119 -9.67 -20.49 -3.18
C ASP A 119 -8.47 -21.45 -3.03
N GLU A 120 -8.17 -22.24 -4.08
CA GLU A 120 -6.99 -23.13 -4.12
C GLU A 120 -5.66 -22.35 -4.08
N GLU A 121 -5.58 -21.22 -4.81
CA GLU A 121 -4.41 -20.33 -4.78
C GLU A 121 -4.25 -19.63 -3.42
N LEU A 122 -5.35 -19.40 -2.67
CA LEU A 122 -5.29 -18.88 -1.31
C LEU A 122 -4.77 -19.92 -0.32
N GLU A 123 -5.25 -21.16 -0.41
CA GLU A 123 -4.77 -22.28 0.43
C GLU A 123 -3.27 -22.52 0.24
N SER A 124 -2.78 -22.35 -0.99
CA SER A 124 -1.37 -22.52 -1.37
C SER A 124 -0.58 -21.20 -1.48
N PHE A 125 -1.13 -20.08 -1.00
CA PHE A 125 -0.55 -18.74 -1.22
C PHE A 125 0.86 -18.60 -0.60
N GLY A 126 1.07 -19.23 0.56
CA GLY A 126 2.33 -19.21 1.28
C GLY A 126 2.78 -17.80 1.68
N THR A 127 4.09 -17.54 1.57
CA THR A 127 4.69 -16.26 1.95
C THR A 127 4.47 -15.21 0.85
N PRO A 128 3.95 -14.00 1.17
CA PRO A 128 3.81 -12.93 0.19
C PRO A 128 5.17 -12.42 -0.27
N ASP A 129 5.25 -11.98 -1.52
CA ASP A 129 6.42 -11.29 -2.04
C ASP A 129 6.51 -9.85 -1.54
N PHE A 130 5.38 -9.21 -1.22
CA PHE A 130 5.36 -7.84 -0.70
C PHE A 130 4.20 -7.65 0.28
N THR A 131 4.42 -6.91 1.37
CA THR A 131 3.39 -6.68 2.41
C THR A 131 3.11 -5.20 2.61
N ILE A 132 1.83 -4.82 2.68
CA ILE A 132 1.40 -3.46 3.04
C ILE A 132 0.79 -3.48 4.45
N TYR A 133 1.30 -2.62 5.33
CA TYR A 133 0.69 -2.29 6.61
C TYR A 133 -0.01 -0.94 6.50
N ASN A 134 -1.31 -0.97 6.23
CA ASN A 134 -2.13 0.22 6.14
C ASN A 134 -2.77 0.54 7.50
N ALA A 135 -2.01 1.30 8.28
CA ALA A 135 -2.40 1.94 9.53
C ALA A 135 -2.80 3.42 9.30
N GLY A 136 -3.33 3.75 8.13
CA GLY A 136 -3.55 5.13 7.68
C GLY A 136 -4.48 5.99 8.55
N GLN A 137 -5.28 5.37 9.44
CA GLN A 137 -6.07 6.07 10.45
C GLN A 137 -5.21 6.63 11.60
N PHE A 138 -4.03 6.08 11.83
CA PHE A 138 -3.11 6.48 12.89
C PHE A 138 -2.00 7.39 12.34
N PRO A 139 -1.74 8.55 12.95
CA PRO A 139 -0.72 9.47 12.44
C PRO A 139 0.70 8.94 12.69
N CYS A 140 1.63 9.26 11.79
CA CYS A 140 3.06 9.12 12.10
C CYS A 140 3.50 10.20 13.10
N ASN A 141 4.61 9.95 13.79
CA ASN A 141 5.20 10.95 14.67
C ASN A 141 5.99 11.96 13.84
N ARG A 142 5.53 13.22 13.79
CA ARG A 142 6.18 14.30 13.03
C ARG A 142 7.61 14.62 13.48
N TYR A 143 8.00 14.19 14.68
CA TYR A 143 9.33 14.39 15.24
C TYR A 143 10.29 13.23 14.95
N THR A 144 9.80 12.14 14.37
CA THR A 144 10.64 11.06 13.85
C THR A 144 11.46 11.60 12.67
N HIS A 145 12.71 11.15 12.54
CA HIS A 145 13.60 11.57 11.46
C HIS A 145 12.95 11.38 10.08
N TYR A 146 13.30 12.20 9.09
CA TYR A 146 12.68 12.26 7.75
C TYR A 146 11.19 12.66 7.68
N MET A 147 10.44 12.74 8.79
CA MET A 147 9.02 13.12 8.77
C MET A 147 8.82 14.62 8.61
N THR A 148 7.88 14.99 7.75
CA THR A 148 7.54 16.39 7.45
C THR A 148 6.10 16.76 7.82
N SER A 149 5.29 15.77 8.17
CA SER A 149 3.90 15.94 8.57
C SER A 149 3.46 14.80 9.49
N SER A 150 2.17 14.69 9.78
CA SER A 150 1.58 13.52 10.45
C SER A 150 1.26 12.36 9.49
N THR A 151 1.61 12.48 8.21
CA THR A 151 1.43 11.46 7.18
C THR A 151 2.78 10.87 6.80
N SER A 152 2.82 9.55 6.59
CA SER A 152 3.98 8.84 6.02
C SER A 152 3.53 7.72 5.09
N VAL A 153 4.21 7.59 3.95
CA VAL A 153 4.01 6.51 2.99
C VAL A 153 5.37 5.92 2.65
N ASP A 154 5.77 4.91 3.41
CA ASP A 154 7.14 4.41 3.43
C ASP A 154 7.25 3.10 2.67
N ILE A 155 8.32 2.93 1.90
CA ILE A 155 8.61 1.70 1.15
C ILE A 155 10.02 1.24 1.49
N ASN A 156 10.16 -0.04 1.84
CA ASN A 156 11.45 -0.70 1.98
C ASN A 156 11.51 -1.88 1.00
N LEU A 157 12.37 -1.77 -0.02
CA LEU A 157 12.47 -2.75 -1.09
C LEU A 157 13.22 -4.02 -0.64
N ALA A 158 14.26 -3.89 0.19
CA ALA A 158 14.98 -5.04 0.74
C ALA A 158 14.07 -5.91 1.62
N ARG A 159 13.25 -5.27 2.47
CA ARG A 159 12.27 -5.97 3.32
C ARG A 159 11.00 -6.37 2.57
N ARG A 160 10.76 -5.78 1.40
CA ARG A 160 9.54 -5.93 0.60
C ARG A 160 8.28 -5.54 1.39
N GLU A 161 8.37 -4.40 2.06
CA GLU A 161 7.31 -3.88 2.93
C GLU A 161 6.95 -2.44 2.58
N MET A 162 5.68 -2.09 2.78
CA MET A 162 5.17 -0.73 2.71
C MET A 162 4.37 -0.40 3.97
N VAL A 163 4.55 0.80 4.49
CA VAL A 163 3.86 1.30 5.68
C VAL A 163 3.11 2.58 5.33
N ILE A 164 1.84 2.65 5.71
CA ILE A 164 1.00 3.84 5.51
C ILE A 164 0.49 4.32 6.86
N LEU A 165 0.79 5.57 7.19
CA LEU A 165 0.35 6.26 8.41
C LEU A 165 -0.23 7.63 8.05
N GLY A 166 -1.28 8.05 8.77
CA GLY A 166 -1.83 9.39 8.71
C GLY A 166 -2.44 9.81 7.38
N THR A 167 -2.82 8.85 6.54
CA THR A 167 -3.61 9.08 5.32
C THR A 167 -4.53 7.90 5.08
N GLN A 168 -5.82 8.17 4.84
CA GLN A 168 -6.80 7.12 4.53
C GLN A 168 -7.18 7.12 3.05
N TYR A 169 -6.42 7.83 2.20
CA TYR A 169 -6.60 7.81 0.76
C TYR A 169 -6.12 6.49 0.18
N ALA A 170 -7.05 5.63 -0.24
CA ALA A 170 -6.73 4.26 -0.70
C ALA A 170 -5.80 4.22 -1.93
N GLY A 171 -5.74 5.30 -2.70
CA GLY A 171 -4.84 5.42 -3.85
C GLY A 171 -3.36 5.32 -3.48
N GLU A 172 -2.97 5.54 -2.22
CA GLU A 172 -1.59 5.31 -1.77
C GLU A 172 -1.20 3.83 -1.89
N MET A 173 -2.06 2.88 -1.48
CA MET A 173 -1.78 1.45 -1.62
C MET A 173 -1.59 1.07 -3.11
N LYS A 174 -2.53 1.49 -3.96
CA LYS A 174 -2.47 1.23 -5.41
C LYS A 174 -1.18 1.79 -6.01
N LYS A 175 -0.85 3.05 -5.73
CA LYS A 175 0.32 3.71 -6.32
C LYS A 175 1.64 3.25 -5.70
N GLY A 176 1.63 2.79 -4.45
CA GLY A 176 2.76 2.11 -3.82
C GLY A 176 3.11 0.83 -4.55
N LEU A 177 2.14 -0.10 -4.71
CA LEU A 177 2.33 -1.33 -5.47
C LEU A 177 2.71 -1.08 -6.93
N PHE A 178 2.09 -0.08 -7.55
CA PHE A 178 2.46 0.32 -8.91
C PHE A 178 3.91 0.82 -9.00
N GLY A 179 4.39 1.55 -7.99
CA GLY A 179 5.80 1.92 -7.87
C GLY A 179 6.73 0.72 -7.72
N VAL A 180 6.32 -0.28 -6.93
CA VAL A 180 7.04 -1.56 -6.81
C VAL A 180 7.11 -2.27 -8.16
N MET A 181 6.02 -2.33 -8.94
CA MET A 181 6.01 -2.91 -10.29
C MET A 181 6.93 -2.15 -11.26
N HIS A 182 6.95 -0.82 -11.18
CA HIS A 182 7.88 0.00 -11.97
C HIS A 182 9.36 -0.22 -11.64
N TYR A 183 9.66 -0.80 -10.48
CA TYR A 183 11.01 -1.19 -10.11
C TYR A 183 11.28 -2.66 -10.50
N LEU A 184 10.38 -3.58 -10.18
CA LEU A 184 10.59 -5.02 -10.41
C LEU A 184 10.53 -5.43 -11.88
N MET A 185 9.58 -4.90 -12.66
CA MET A 185 9.38 -5.35 -14.04
C MET A 185 10.55 -4.98 -14.95
N PRO A 186 11.10 -3.75 -14.94
CA PRO A 186 12.26 -3.43 -15.77
C PRO A 186 13.49 -4.27 -15.44
N ARG A 187 13.67 -4.68 -14.17
CA ARG A 187 14.75 -5.61 -13.78
C ARG A 187 14.60 -7.00 -14.40
N ARG A 188 13.40 -7.38 -14.79
CA ARG A 188 13.09 -8.62 -15.54
C ARG A 188 13.07 -8.41 -17.06
N GLY A 189 13.50 -7.23 -17.54
CA GLY A 189 13.44 -6.87 -18.96
C GLY A 189 12.01 -6.55 -19.45
N ILE A 190 11.07 -6.32 -18.54
CA ILE A 190 9.65 -6.07 -18.86
C ILE A 190 9.34 -4.59 -18.70
N LEU A 191 8.80 -3.97 -19.76
CA LEU A 191 8.36 -2.57 -19.72
C LEU A 191 7.11 -2.41 -18.84
N SER A 192 7.22 -1.64 -17.77
CA SER A 192 6.07 -1.22 -16.95
C SER A 192 5.54 0.15 -17.42
N LEU A 193 4.23 0.23 -17.70
CA LEU A 193 3.58 1.42 -18.25
C LEU A 193 2.49 1.97 -17.33
N HIS A 194 2.33 3.29 -17.36
CA HIS A 194 1.18 3.98 -16.76
C HIS A 194 0.19 4.39 -17.86
N SER A 195 -0.50 3.41 -18.43
CA SER A 195 -1.46 3.60 -19.53
C SER A 195 -2.68 2.69 -19.37
N GLY A 196 -3.77 3.03 -20.07
CA GLY A 196 -4.82 2.06 -20.39
C GLY A 196 -4.43 1.23 -21.60
N CYS A 197 -5.06 0.07 -21.78
CA CYS A 197 -4.91 -0.78 -22.95
C CYS A 197 -6.30 -1.35 -23.29
N ASN A 198 -6.60 -1.45 -24.58
CA ASN A 198 -7.77 -2.14 -25.11
C ASN A 198 -7.37 -2.91 -26.37
N MET A 199 -8.15 -3.93 -26.69
CA MET A 199 -8.09 -4.65 -27.95
C MET A 199 -9.49 -4.52 -28.55
N ALA A 200 -9.57 -4.10 -29.81
CA ALA A 200 -10.82 -4.03 -30.57
C ALA A 200 -11.07 -5.35 -31.31
#